data_AF-A0A8C0S769-F1
#
_entry.id   AF-A0A8C0S769-F1
#
_cell.length_a   1.000
_cell.length_b   1.000
_cell.length_c   1.000
_cell.angle_alpha   90.00
_cell.angle_beta   90.00
_cell.angle_gamma   90.00
#
_symmetry.space_group_name_H-M   'P 1'
#
loop_
_entity.id
_entity.type
_entity.pdbx_description
1 polymer ?
#
loop_
_entity_poly.entity_id
_entity_poly.type
_entity_poly.pdbx_seq_one_letter_code
_entity_poly.pdbx_strand_id
1 'polypeptide(L)'
;MKTKDTYMKFSWLTVTGASMDKEHKCIVNHESDRGGINQEILFPSINEELVALNSTEASLDDEYDPLQLQLMNTSAYYTYLLLLLKSLTYSIIITIYLLGRSVLNAVSLNSSLSR
;
A
#
# COMPACT_ATOMS: atom_id res chain seq x y z
N MET A 1 -3.62 22.74 5.33
CA MET A 1 -2.14 22.87 5.29
C MET A 1 -1.81 24.22 4.65
N LYS A 2 -0.91 25.02 5.24
CA LYS A 2 -0.57 26.35 4.69
C LYS A 2 0.75 26.25 3.93
N THR A 3 0.72 26.59 2.65
CA THR A 3 1.92 26.64 1.81
C THR A 3 2.14 28.10 1.43
N LYS A 4 2.95 28.80 2.23
CA LYS A 4 3.32 30.22 2.07
C LYS A 4 2.12 31.17 2.02
N ASP A 5 1.54 31.38 0.84
CA ASP A 5 0.44 32.34 0.59
C ASP A 5 -0.88 31.67 0.18
N THR A 6 -0.89 30.34 0.00
CA THR A 6 -2.07 29.58 -0.41
C THR A 6 -2.58 28.71 0.72
N TYR A 7 -3.90 28.75 0.94
CA TYR A 7 -4.59 27.92 1.92
C TYR A 7 -5.24 26.72 1.24
N MET A 8 -4.87 25.51 1.65
CA MET A 8 -5.55 24.29 1.26
C MET A 8 -6.56 23.87 2.32
N LYS A 9 -7.80 23.63 1.90
CA LYS A 9 -8.90 23.09 2.72
C LYS A 9 -9.37 21.76 2.12
N PHE A 10 -9.74 20.83 2.99
CA PHE A 10 -10.34 19.55 2.62
C PHE A 10 -11.64 19.37 3.40
N SER A 11 -12.61 18.71 2.79
CA SER A 11 -13.90 18.37 3.37
C SER A 11 -14.27 16.95 2.94
N TRP A 12 -14.99 16.23 3.78
CA TRP A 12 -15.49 14.91 3.48
C TRP A 12 -16.96 14.82 3.86
N LEU A 13 -17.72 14.02 3.11
CA LEU A 13 -19.14 13.77 3.36
C LEU A 13 -19.37 12.27 3.43
N THR A 14 -19.88 11.81 4.56
CA THR A 14 -20.33 10.43 4.71
C THR A 14 -21.80 10.34 4.31
N VAL A 15 -22.10 9.50 3.32
CA VAL A 15 -23.44 9.31 2.78
C VAL A 15 -23.92 7.89 3.04
N THR A 16 -25.24 7.69 3.06
CA THR A 16 -25.82 6.35 3.25
C THR A 16 -25.81 5.58 1.92
N GLY A 17 -25.82 4.25 1.97
CA GLY A 17 -25.82 3.42 0.75
C GLY A 17 -26.95 3.75 -0.23
N ALA A 18 -28.11 4.17 0.29
CA ALA A 18 -29.28 4.61 -0.50
C ALA A 18 -29.14 6.01 -1.14
N SER A 19 -27.97 6.64 -1.01
CA SER A 19 -27.64 7.89 -1.69
C SER A 19 -26.43 7.75 -2.62
N MET A 20 -25.83 6.56 -2.72
CA MET A 20 -24.71 6.28 -3.64
C MET A 20 -25.13 6.26 -5.12
N ASP A 21 -26.42 6.09 -5.39
CA ASP A 21 -27.06 6.17 -6.70
C ASP A 21 -27.34 7.61 -7.15
N LYS A 22 -27.03 8.61 -6.31
CA LYS A 22 -27.32 10.02 -6.58
C LYS A 22 -26.04 10.79 -6.85
N GLU A 23 -26.12 11.76 -7.74
CA GLU A 23 -25.05 12.73 -7.94
C GLU A 23 -24.87 13.61 -6.71
N HIS A 24 -23.62 13.96 -6.40
CA HIS A 24 -23.27 14.85 -5.30
C HIS A 24 -22.49 16.04 -5.85
N LYS A 25 -22.65 17.22 -5.24
CA LYS A 25 -21.98 18.43 -5.71
C LYS A 25 -21.33 19.16 -4.54
N CYS A 26 -20.03 19.41 -4.65
CA CYS A 26 -19.33 20.30 -3.74
C CYS A 26 -19.26 21.68 -4.38
N ILE A 27 -19.74 22.70 -3.66
CA ILE A 27 -19.72 24.09 -4.11
C ILE A 27 -18.70 24.82 -3.24
N VAL A 28 -17.69 25.38 -3.89
CA VAL A 28 -16.64 26.17 -3.23
C VAL A 28 -16.93 27.64 -3.47
N ASN A 29 -17.25 28.35 -2.38
CA ASN A 29 -17.47 29.79 -2.39
C ASN A 29 -16.21 30.50 -1.86
N HIS A 30 -15.65 31.43 -2.62
CA HIS A 30 -14.52 32.26 -2.19
C HIS A 30 -14.81 33.76 -2.33
N GLU A 31 -14.37 34.57 -1.36
CA GLU A 31 -14.66 36.01 -1.31
C GLU A 31 -14.09 36.78 -2.51
N SER A 32 -13.02 36.28 -3.13
CA SER A 32 -12.45 36.90 -4.33
C SER A 32 -13.23 36.63 -5.62
N ASP A 33 -14.25 35.77 -5.60
CA ASP A 33 -15.05 35.41 -6.78
C ASP A 33 -16.05 36.53 -7.10
N ARG A 34 -15.52 37.69 -7.52
CA ARG A 34 -16.28 38.91 -7.85
C ARG A 34 -17.23 38.75 -9.05
N GLY A 35 -17.24 37.57 -9.71
CA GLY A 35 -18.04 37.25 -10.89
C GLY A 35 -19.10 36.15 -10.70
N GLY A 36 -19.30 35.63 -9.49
CA GLY A 36 -20.43 34.75 -9.16
C GLY A 36 -20.40 33.33 -9.75
N ILE A 37 -19.29 32.91 -10.35
CA ILE A 37 -19.11 31.53 -10.84
C ILE A 37 -18.50 30.73 -9.69
N ASN A 38 -19.34 30.15 -8.83
CA ASN A 38 -18.86 29.24 -7.80
C ASN A 38 -18.15 28.06 -8.47
N GLN A 39 -17.00 27.65 -7.93
CA GLN A 39 -16.34 26.43 -8.41
C GLN A 39 -17.16 25.23 -7.93
N GLU A 40 -17.80 24.54 -8.87
CA GLU A 40 -18.59 23.35 -8.61
C GLU A 40 -17.77 22.11 -8.98
N ILE A 41 -17.59 21.22 -8.01
CA ILE A 41 -17.01 19.90 -8.23
C ILE A 41 -18.17 18.92 -8.21
N LEU A 42 -18.48 18.37 -9.38
CA LEU A 42 -19.49 17.32 -9.53
C LEU A 42 -18.85 15.98 -9.18
N PHE A 43 -19.51 15.25 -8.29
CA PHE A 43 -19.22 13.87 -7.96
C PHE A 43 -20.35 13.03 -8.56
N PRO A 44 -20.08 12.25 -9.63
CA PRO A 44 -21.07 11.38 -10.23
C PRO A 44 -21.56 10.32 -9.24
N SER A 45 -22.68 9.67 -9.56
CA SER A 45 -23.16 8.57 -8.73
C SER A 45 -22.18 7.40 -8.80
N ILE A 46 -21.85 6.85 -7.63
CA ILE A 46 -20.87 5.75 -7.52
C ILE A 46 -21.40 4.50 -8.25
N ASN A 47 -22.72 4.30 -8.27
CA ASN A 47 -23.33 3.17 -8.95
C ASN A 47 -23.28 3.28 -10.48
N GLU A 48 -23.43 4.49 -11.07
CA GLU A 48 -23.27 4.66 -12.52
C GLU A 48 -21.80 4.65 -12.93
N GLU A 49 -20.89 5.15 -12.08
CA GLU A 49 -19.45 5.03 -12.29
C GLU A 49 -19.03 3.56 -12.32
N LEU A 50 -19.51 2.74 -11.38
CA LEU A 50 -19.27 1.29 -11.40
C LEU A 50 -19.79 0.63 -12.68
N VAL A 51 -20.99 0.99 -13.15
CA VAL A 51 -21.56 0.42 -14.40
C VAL A 51 -20.77 0.88 -15.64
N ALA A 52 -20.34 2.14 -15.69
CA ALA A 52 -19.52 2.68 -16.77
C ALA A 52 -18.13 2.05 -16.81
N LEU A 53 -17.53 1.77 -15.63
CA LEU A 53 -16.26 1.07 -15.51
C LEU A 53 -16.39 -0.37 -16.03
N ASN A 54 -17.41 -1.13 -15.61
CA ASN A 54 -17.68 -2.48 -16.12
C ASN A 54 -17.90 -2.53 -17.65
N SER A 55 -18.38 -1.44 -18.26
CA SER A 55 -18.55 -1.33 -19.72
C SER A 55 -17.29 -0.84 -20.45
N THR A 56 -16.37 -0.17 -19.75
CA THR A 56 -15.14 0.43 -20.30
C THR A 56 -13.91 -0.47 -20.10
N GLU A 57 -14.01 -1.47 -19.22
CA GLU A 57 -13.01 -2.53 -19.00
C GLU A 57 -12.73 -3.42 -20.22
N ALA A 58 -13.44 -3.23 -21.34
CA ALA A 58 -13.00 -3.77 -22.62
C ALA A 58 -11.79 -3.02 -23.20
N SER A 59 -11.36 -1.87 -22.63
CA SER A 59 -10.36 -1.01 -23.27
C SER A 59 -9.24 -0.38 -22.44
N LEU A 60 -9.31 -0.15 -21.13
CA LEU A 60 -8.17 0.48 -20.42
C LEU A 60 -8.03 0.01 -18.97
N ASP A 61 -6.79 -0.30 -18.62
CA ASP A 61 -6.28 -0.78 -17.34
C ASP A 61 -6.54 0.20 -16.17
N ASP A 62 -7.34 -0.21 -15.18
CA ASP A 62 -7.06 -0.03 -13.74
C ASP A 62 -8.18 -0.68 -12.91
N GLU A 63 -8.06 -2.00 -12.77
CA GLU A 63 -8.91 -2.89 -12.00
C GLU A 63 -8.62 -2.72 -10.49
N TYR A 64 -9.39 -1.86 -9.80
CA TYR A 64 -9.41 -1.78 -8.33
C TYR A 64 -10.62 -2.53 -7.77
N ASP A 65 -10.58 -3.85 -7.94
CA ASP A 65 -11.61 -4.82 -7.54
C ASP A 65 -11.18 -5.59 -6.25
N PRO A 66 -12.00 -6.41 -5.57
CA PRO A 66 -11.65 -7.13 -4.33
C PRO A 66 -10.50 -8.13 -4.50
N LEU A 67 -10.08 -8.36 -5.75
CA LEU A 67 -8.79 -8.96 -6.10
C LEU A 67 -7.61 -8.22 -5.48
N GLN A 68 -7.62 -6.90 -5.35
CA GLN A 68 -6.58 -6.15 -4.65
C GLN A 68 -6.54 -6.43 -3.15
N LEU A 69 -7.70 -6.59 -2.51
CA LEU A 69 -7.76 -6.97 -1.09
C LEU A 69 -7.21 -8.40 -0.88
N GLN A 70 -7.52 -9.31 -1.81
CA GLN A 70 -6.91 -10.64 -1.83
C GLN A 70 -5.41 -10.60 -2.14
N LEU A 71 -4.96 -9.76 -3.08
CA LEU A 71 -3.55 -9.61 -3.45
C LEU A 71 -2.76 -8.97 -2.30
N MET A 72 -3.34 -8.01 -1.58
CA MET A 72 -2.72 -7.34 -0.43
C MET A 72 -2.62 -8.29 0.77
N ASN A 73 -3.65 -9.11 1.01
CA ASN A 73 -3.60 -10.14 2.04
C ASN A 73 -2.68 -11.33 1.65
N THR A 74 -2.59 -11.65 0.36
CA THR A 74 -1.71 -12.72 -0.18
C THR A 74 -0.24 -12.27 -0.25
N SER A 75 0.01 -11.00 -0.58
CA SER A 75 1.35 -10.42 -0.63
C SER A 75 1.99 -10.36 0.76
N ALA A 76 1.19 -10.13 1.82
CA ALA A 76 1.66 -10.24 3.19
C ALA A 76 2.23 -11.65 3.47
N TYR A 77 1.51 -12.71 3.07
CA TYR A 77 1.97 -14.09 3.23
C TYR A 77 3.29 -14.37 2.50
N TYR A 78 3.43 -13.95 1.24
CA TYR A 78 4.70 -14.11 0.50
C TYR A 78 5.85 -13.29 1.10
N THR A 79 5.56 -12.11 1.65
CA THR A 79 6.57 -11.30 2.35
C THR A 79 7.11 -12.03 3.58
N TYR A 80 6.24 -12.66 4.38
CA TYR A 80 6.67 -13.50 5.50
C TYR A 80 7.50 -14.71 5.04
N LEU A 81 7.12 -15.37 3.95
CA LEU A 81 7.90 -16.47 3.39
C LEU A 81 9.29 -16.03 2.93
N LEU A 82 9.40 -14.88 2.26
CA LEU A 82 10.69 -14.31 1.84
C LEU A 82 11.57 -13.95 3.05
N LEU A 83 10.99 -13.35 4.08
CA LEU A 83 11.68 -13.02 5.32
C LEU A 83 12.14 -14.28 6.06
N LEU A 84 11.29 -15.32 6.10
CA LEU A 84 11.62 -16.61 6.70
C LEU A 84 12.77 -17.28 5.98
N LEU A 85 12.75 -17.30 4.63
CA LEU A 85 13.83 -17.85 3.81
C LEU A 85 15.14 -17.07 4.00
N LYS A 86 15.06 -15.73 4.06
CA LYS A 86 16.20 -14.86 4.36
C LYS A 86 16.77 -15.15 5.75
N SER A 87 15.93 -15.30 6.77
CA SER A 87 16.37 -15.65 8.13
C SER A 87 17.03 -17.04 8.17
N LEU A 88 16.45 -18.03 7.49
CA LEU A 88 16.97 -19.39 7.45
C LEU A 88 18.34 -19.45 6.79
N THR A 89 18.52 -18.76 5.66
CA THR A 89 19.82 -18.68 4.96
C THR A 89 20.90 -18.07 5.84
N TYR A 90 20.64 -16.94 6.51
CA TYR A 90 21.60 -16.37 7.47
C TYR A 90 21.89 -17.32 8.63
N SER A 91 20.89 -18.02 9.17
CA SER A 91 21.09 -18.98 10.24
C SER A 91 22.00 -20.14 9.83
N ILE A 92 21.82 -20.69 8.63
CA ILE A 92 22.68 -21.75 8.08
C ILE A 92 24.10 -21.23 7.92
N ILE A 93 24.27 -20.05 7.33
CA ILE A 93 25.58 -19.42 7.13
C ILE A 93 26.30 -19.23 8.47
N ILE A 94 25.64 -18.63 9.46
CA ILE A 94 26.19 -18.41 10.81
C ILE A 94 26.56 -19.75 11.48
N THR A 95 25.70 -20.77 11.34
CA THR A 95 25.97 -22.09 11.91
C THR A 95 27.21 -22.73 11.29
N ILE A 96 27.40 -22.63 9.97
CA ILE A 96 28.61 -23.09 9.28
C ILE A 96 29.84 -22.33 9.77
N TYR A 97 29.76 -21.01 9.92
CA TYR A 97 30.88 -20.21 10.45
C TYR A 97 31.25 -20.59 11.89
N LEU A 98 30.26 -20.80 12.76
CA LEU A 98 30.47 -21.20 14.15
C LEU A 98 31.01 -22.63 14.27
N LEU A 99 30.46 -23.55 13.48
CA LEU A 99 30.91 -24.95 13.45
C LEU A 99 32.31 -25.07 12.87
N GLY A 100 32.61 -24.37 11.77
CA GLY A 100 33.94 -24.30 11.18
C GLY A 100 34.97 -23.75 12.15
N ARG A 101 34.63 -22.71 12.92
CA ARG A 101 35.50 -22.18 13.99
C ARG A 101 35.66 -23.16 15.16
N SER A 102 34.61 -23.88 15.54
CA SER A 102 34.67 -24.88 16.62
C SER A 102 35.53 -26.08 16.25
N VAL A 103 35.44 -26.57 15.00
CA VAL A 103 36.26 -27.67 14.49
C VAL A 103 37.74 -27.25 14.38
N LEU A 104 38.04 -26.04 13.89
CA LEU A 104 39.43 -25.54 13.86
C LEU A 104 40.01 -25.39 15.27
N ASN A 105 39.24 -24.86 16.22
CA ASN A 105 39.67 -24.73 17.60
C ASN A 105 39.89 -26.10 18.28
N ALA A 106 39.04 -27.09 17.99
CA ALA A 106 39.21 -28.45 18.51
C ALA A 106 40.45 -29.14 17.93
N VAL A 107 40.74 -28.95 16.64
CA VAL A 107 41.97 -29.46 16.00
C VAL A 107 43.21 -28.74 16.52
N SER A 108 43.14 -27.42 16.75
CA SER A 108 44.23 -26.65 17.36
C SER A 108 44.51 -27.06 18.82
N LEU A 109 43.49 -27.44 19.59
CA LEU A 109 43.65 -27.94 20.95
C LEU A 109 44.20 -29.38 20.98
N ASN A 110 43.74 -30.25 20.09
CA ASN A 110 44.26 -31.62 20.01
C ASN A 110 45.72 -31.67 19.54
N SER A 111 46.13 -30.76 18.66
CA SER A 111 47.53 -30.67 18.19
C SER A 111 48.48 -30.05 19.23
N SER A 112 47.98 -29.22 20.15
CA SER A 112 48.77 -28.68 21.26
C SER A 112 48.85 -29.61 22.47
N LEU A 113 47.89 -30.53 22.65
CA LEU A 113 47.96 -31.59 23.68
C LEU A 113 48.80 -32.81 23.28
N SER A 114 49.09 -32.98 21.99
CA SER A 114 49.87 -34.11 21.45
C SER A 114 51.37 -33.82 21.28
N ARG A 115 51.86 -32.66 21.72
CA ARG A 115 53.26 -32.25 21.70
C ARG A 115 53.74 -31.98 23.12
#